data_AF-A0A453HG15-F1
#
_entry.id   AF-A0A453HG15-F1
#
_cell.length_a   1.000
_cell.length_b   1.000
_cell.length_c   1.000
_cell.angle_alpha   90.00
_cell.angle_beta   90.00
_cell.angle_gamma   90.00
#
_symmetry.space_group_name_H-M   'P 1'
#
loop_
_entity.id
_entity.type
_entity.pdbx_description
1 polymer ?
#
loop_
_entity_poly.entity_id
_entity_poly.type
_entity_poly.pdbx_seq_one_letter_code
_entity_poly.pdbx_strand_id
1 'polypeptide(L)'
;MYFGLYYFLDKFAGDTCAALEEYQLNPKNSTLGAIIPCSEKMSGSVILHDVGAGIHDIIDQVNSNIYMIKSEYTVKQLDYICNPFAGPPGYRYRPENCASGAATIGDIPQILRRLTCSELGGGANCAPADLSSAIDYDKVQTYTSSIQNVLDIFPGTERLVSCELVKAGFADIVGNQCAPLRRGARATWAALA
;
A
#
# COMPACT_ATOMS: atom_id res chain seq x y z
N MET A 1 25.70 -25.77 -33.11
CA MET A 1 25.52 -25.50 -31.66
C MET A 1 26.07 -24.14 -31.26
N TYR A 2 27.30 -23.79 -31.64
CA TYR A 2 27.96 -22.53 -31.26
C TYR A 2 27.26 -21.24 -31.76
N PHE A 3 26.70 -21.23 -32.96
CA PHE A 3 25.97 -20.06 -33.49
C PHE A 3 24.69 -19.75 -32.69
N GLY A 4 23.98 -20.79 -32.21
CA GLY A 4 22.78 -20.61 -31.40
C GLY A 4 23.08 -20.04 -30.01
N LEU A 5 24.18 -20.51 -29.40
CA LEU A 5 24.66 -19.99 -28.11
C LEU A 5 25.07 -18.52 -28.23
N TYR A 6 25.80 -18.17 -29.30
CA TYR A 6 26.16 -16.79 -29.58
C TYR A 6 24.94 -15.89 -29.79
N TYR A 7 24.02 -16.31 -30.67
CA TYR A 7 22.80 -15.55 -30.96
C TYR A 7 21.99 -15.28 -29.68
N PHE A 8 21.87 -16.28 -28.79
CA PHE A 8 21.18 -16.13 -27.52
C PHE A 8 21.88 -15.13 -26.58
N LEU A 9 23.18 -15.28 -26.37
CA LEU A 9 23.93 -14.50 -25.38
C LEU A 9 24.18 -13.05 -25.81
N ASP A 10 24.48 -12.81 -27.10
CA ASP A 10 24.83 -11.49 -27.60
C ASP A 10 23.63 -10.71 -28.13
N LYS A 11 22.80 -11.35 -28.97
CA LYS A 11 21.65 -10.68 -29.60
C LYS A 11 20.45 -10.67 -28.70
N PHE A 12 19.86 -11.83 -28.45
CA PHE A 12 18.60 -11.90 -27.70
C PHE A 12 18.72 -11.24 -26.34
N ALA A 13 19.75 -11.61 -25.57
CA ALA A 13 19.87 -11.08 -24.24
C ALA A 13 20.46 -9.67 -24.17
N GLY A 14 21.31 -9.28 -25.13
CA GLY A 14 21.75 -7.89 -25.28
C GLY A 14 20.57 -6.94 -25.55
N ASP A 15 19.72 -7.30 -26.50
CA ASP A 15 18.52 -6.54 -26.87
C ASP A 15 17.51 -6.50 -25.71
N THR A 16 17.31 -7.63 -25.01
CA THR A 16 16.46 -7.69 -23.82
C THR A 16 16.97 -6.74 -22.73
N CYS A 17 18.27 -6.77 -22.44
CA CYS A 17 18.88 -5.89 -21.44
C CYS A 17 18.78 -4.40 -21.80
N ALA A 18 18.98 -4.06 -23.07
CA ALA A 18 18.80 -2.69 -23.54
C ALA A 18 17.34 -2.21 -23.39
N ALA A 19 16.37 -3.08 -23.71
CA ALA A 19 14.95 -2.75 -23.56
C ALA A 19 14.53 -2.58 -22.08
N LEU A 20 15.11 -3.38 -21.17
CA LEU A 20 14.90 -3.23 -19.72
C LEU A 20 15.52 -1.94 -19.15
N GLU A 21 16.68 -1.54 -19.66
CA GLU A 21 17.35 -0.28 -19.28
C GLU A 21 16.58 0.93 -19.81
N GLU A 22 16.11 0.87 -21.07
CA GLU A 22 15.26 1.89 -21.68
C GLU A 22 13.97 2.12 -20.88
N TYR A 23 13.33 1.03 -20.42
CA TYR A 23 12.11 1.13 -19.61
C TYR A 23 12.35 1.83 -18.26
N GLN A 24 13.51 1.64 -17.63
CA GLN A 24 13.82 2.31 -16.35
C GLN A 24 13.90 3.83 -16.52
N LEU A 25 14.49 4.28 -17.63
CA LEU A 25 14.61 5.70 -17.99
C LEU A 25 13.24 6.30 -18.33
N ASN A 26 12.48 5.67 -19.22
CA ASN A 26 11.18 6.17 -19.65
C ASN A 26 10.14 5.04 -19.87
N PRO A 27 9.43 4.60 -18.81
CA PRO A 27 8.46 3.51 -18.92
C PRO A 27 7.34 3.77 -19.94
N LYS A 28 6.97 5.03 -20.13
CA LYS A 28 5.88 5.44 -21.02
C LYS A 28 6.28 5.46 -22.48
N ASN A 29 7.55 5.74 -22.76
CA ASN A 29 8.07 5.84 -24.12
C ASN A 29 9.31 4.95 -24.22
N SER A 30 9.09 3.66 -24.05
CA SER A 30 10.09 2.60 -24.20
C SER A 30 9.51 1.45 -24.98
N THR A 31 10.38 0.60 -25.53
CA THR A 31 9.98 -0.60 -26.28
C THR A 31 9.05 -1.51 -25.45
N LEU A 32 9.27 -1.62 -24.13
CA LEU A 32 8.44 -2.42 -23.23
C LEU A 32 7.15 -1.71 -22.78
N GLY A 33 7.01 -0.41 -22.98
CA GLY A 33 5.86 0.38 -22.51
C GLY A 33 4.52 -0.07 -23.08
N ALA A 34 4.51 -0.63 -24.29
CA ALA A 34 3.31 -1.17 -24.92
C ALA A 34 2.88 -2.53 -24.34
N ILE A 35 3.82 -3.32 -23.81
CA ILE A 35 3.58 -4.67 -23.27
C ILE A 35 3.32 -4.60 -21.76
N ILE A 36 4.07 -3.73 -21.08
CA ILE A 36 4.01 -3.53 -19.64
C ILE A 36 3.59 -2.08 -19.42
N PRO A 37 2.29 -1.80 -19.61
CA PRO A 37 1.78 -0.44 -19.50
C PRO A 37 1.95 0.01 -18.06
N CYS A 38 2.82 0.98 -17.89
CA CYS A 38 2.76 1.86 -16.75
C CYS A 38 1.46 2.64 -16.83
N SER A 39 0.57 2.45 -15.85
CA SER A 39 -0.71 3.18 -15.81
C SER A 39 -0.49 4.65 -16.12
N GLU A 40 -1.43 5.28 -16.82
CA GLU A 40 -1.36 6.72 -17.02
C GLU A 40 -1.29 7.37 -15.64
N LYS A 41 -0.08 7.83 -15.28
CA LYS A 41 0.22 8.43 -13.97
C LYS A 41 -0.85 9.39 -13.47
N MET A 42 -1.60 10.05 -14.37
CA MET A 42 -2.70 10.95 -14.01
C MET A 42 -3.96 10.22 -13.48
N SER A 43 -4.44 9.13 -14.08
CA SER A 43 -5.66 8.47 -13.60
C SER A 43 -5.41 7.69 -12.31
N GLY A 44 -4.32 6.92 -12.24
CA GLY A 44 -3.97 6.15 -11.05
C GLY A 44 -3.62 7.03 -9.84
N SER A 45 -2.90 8.14 -10.03
CA SER A 45 -2.55 9.03 -8.91
C SER A 45 -3.76 9.82 -8.38
N VAL A 46 -4.70 10.18 -9.24
CA VAL A 46 -5.97 10.81 -8.82
C VAL A 46 -6.78 9.81 -7.99
N ILE A 47 -6.94 8.56 -8.44
CA ILE A 47 -7.65 7.54 -7.67
C ILE A 47 -6.98 7.30 -6.31
N LEU A 48 -5.65 7.20 -6.25
CA LEU A 48 -4.94 7.02 -4.99
C LEU A 48 -5.08 8.24 -4.06
N HIS A 49 -5.11 9.44 -4.62
CA HIS A 49 -5.36 10.67 -3.87
C HIS A 49 -6.77 10.70 -3.29
N ASP A 50 -7.79 10.39 -4.09
CA ASP A 50 -9.19 10.34 -3.65
C ASP A 50 -9.42 9.26 -2.58
N VAL A 51 -8.81 8.08 -2.75
CA VAL A 51 -8.85 7.02 -1.74
C VAL A 51 -8.15 7.44 -0.46
N GLY A 52 -6.98 8.07 -0.56
CA GLY A 52 -6.26 8.60 0.60
C GLY A 52 -7.04 9.68 1.34
N ALA A 53 -7.71 10.58 0.62
CA ALA A 53 -8.60 11.59 1.18
C ALA A 53 -9.80 10.97 1.89
N GLY A 54 -10.48 10.02 1.23
CA GLY A 54 -11.65 9.34 1.81
C GLY A 54 -11.31 8.59 3.10
N ILE A 55 -10.17 7.88 3.15
CA ILE A 55 -9.76 7.18 4.37
C ILE A 55 -9.36 8.18 5.47
N HIS A 56 -8.64 9.25 5.11
CA HIS A 56 -8.27 10.32 6.04
C HIS A 56 -9.51 10.92 6.72
N ASP A 57 -10.51 11.29 5.93
CA ASP A 57 -11.76 11.90 6.42
C ASP A 57 -12.56 10.94 7.31
N ILE A 58 -12.63 9.65 6.94
CA ILE A 58 -13.30 8.64 7.76
C ILE A 58 -12.61 8.49 9.13
N ILE A 59 -11.28 8.42 9.17
CA ILE A 59 -10.53 8.29 10.43
C ILE A 59 -10.73 9.53 11.31
N ASP A 60 -10.70 10.72 10.72
CA ASP A 60 -10.93 11.97 11.45
C ASP A 60 -12.35 12.06 12.00
N GLN A 61 -13.36 11.63 11.23
CA GLN A 61 -14.75 11.55 11.69
C GLN A 61 -14.90 10.56 12.85
N VAL A 62 -14.26 9.39 12.77
CA VAL A 62 -14.25 8.42 13.87
C VAL A 62 -13.59 9.02 15.12
N ASN A 63 -12.45 9.68 14.98
CA ASN A 63 -11.74 10.30 16.09
C ASN A 63 -12.55 11.43 16.75
N SER A 64 -13.30 12.20 15.95
CA SER A 64 -14.25 13.19 16.47
C SER A 64 -15.36 12.54 17.30
N ASN A 65 -15.94 11.44 16.83
CA ASN A 65 -16.94 10.68 17.59
C ASN A 65 -16.36 10.06 18.88
N ILE A 66 -15.15 9.52 18.82
CA ILE A 66 -14.42 9.02 20.00
C ILE A 66 -14.22 10.15 21.03
N TYR A 67 -13.85 11.36 20.58
CA TYR A 67 -13.72 12.52 21.46
C TYR A 67 -15.04 12.89 22.14
N MET A 68 -16.16 12.89 21.39
CA MET A 68 -17.49 13.12 21.96
C MET A 68 -17.88 12.07 23.00
N ILE A 69 -17.64 10.78 22.73
CA ILE A 69 -17.92 9.71 23.70
C ILE A 69 -17.07 9.88 24.96
N LYS A 70 -15.78 10.22 24.82
CA LYS A 70 -14.91 10.48 25.97
C LYS A 70 -15.41 11.62 26.83
N SER A 71 -15.88 12.71 26.22
CA SER A 71 -16.32 13.91 26.94
C SER A 71 -17.68 13.70 27.63
N GLU A 72 -18.63 13.04 26.96
CA GLU A 72 -19.98 12.80 27.50
C GLU A 72 -19.99 11.71 28.59
N TYR A 73 -19.24 10.62 28.40
CA TYR A 73 -19.29 9.45 29.29
C TYR A 73 -18.08 9.36 30.24
N THR A 74 -17.20 10.36 30.26
CA THR A 74 -15.99 10.43 31.12
C THR A 74 -15.09 9.19 31.00
N VAL A 75 -15.00 8.59 29.82
CA VAL A 75 -14.18 7.40 29.56
C VAL A 75 -12.72 7.80 29.38
N LYS A 76 -11.82 7.32 30.25
CA LYS A 76 -10.41 7.74 30.25
C LYS A 76 -9.48 6.91 29.34
N GLN A 77 -9.78 5.63 29.05
CA GLN A 77 -8.90 4.75 28.26
C GLN A 77 -9.52 4.33 26.92
N LEU A 78 -9.99 5.32 26.15
CA LEU A 78 -10.39 5.06 24.77
C LEU A 78 -9.27 5.56 23.85
N ASP A 79 -8.65 4.70 23.06
CA ASP A 79 -7.56 5.14 22.18
C ASP A 79 -8.13 5.79 20.92
N TYR A 80 -7.44 6.81 20.41
CA TYR A 80 -7.74 7.39 19.10
C TYR A 80 -7.18 6.50 18.01
N ILE A 81 -7.87 6.47 16.87
CA ILE A 81 -7.43 5.75 15.68
C ILE A 81 -6.31 6.55 15.02
N CYS A 82 -5.20 5.91 14.72
CA CYS A 82 -4.13 6.56 13.99
C CYS A 82 -4.49 6.77 12.52
N ASN A 83 -4.21 7.97 12.02
CA ASN A 83 -4.38 8.33 10.62
C ASN A 83 -3.02 8.23 9.88
N PRO A 84 -2.82 7.23 8.99
CA PRO A 84 -1.58 7.10 8.25
C PRO A 84 -1.50 8.05 7.06
N PHE A 85 -2.53 8.87 6.78
CA PHE A 85 -2.53 9.84 5.70
C PHE A 85 -2.30 11.25 6.22
N ALA A 86 -1.45 12.01 5.53
CA ALA A 86 -1.30 13.44 5.79
C ALA A 86 -2.59 14.21 5.48
N GLY A 87 -2.78 15.37 6.11
CA GLY A 87 -3.94 16.23 5.83
C GLY A 87 -3.98 16.85 4.43
N PRO A 88 -5.05 17.60 4.14
CA PRO A 88 -5.19 18.32 2.88
C PRO A 88 -4.03 19.30 2.64
N PRO A 89 -3.66 19.57 1.37
CA PRO A 89 -4.23 19.01 0.14
C PRO A 89 -3.55 17.70 -0.31
N GLY A 90 -2.60 17.19 0.46
CA GLY A 90 -1.64 16.20 -0.02
C GLY A 90 -2.10 14.74 0.08
N TYR A 91 -2.83 14.37 1.15
CA TYR A 91 -3.30 13.01 1.43
C TYR A 91 -2.28 11.90 1.16
N ARG A 92 -1.00 12.20 1.42
CA ARG A 92 0.09 11.26 1.16
C ARG A 92 0.11 10.20 2.25
N TYR A 93 0.29 8.95 1.86
CA TYR A 93 0.49 7.86 2.78
C TYR A 93 1.83 8.01 3.52
N ARG A 94 1.76 8.02 4.84
CA ARG A 94 2.84 8.27 5.80
C ARG A 94 2.63 7.35 7.01
N PRO A 95 2.99 6.05 6.88
CA PRO A 95 2.81 5.09 7.98
C PRO A 95 3.63 5.48 9.21
N GLU A 96 4.71 6.25 9.01
CA GLU A 96 5.56 6.85 10.04
C GLU A 96 4.79 7.75 11.03
N ASN A 97 3.64 8.29 10.64
CA ASN A 97 2.78 9.07 11.52
C ASN A 97 2.16 8.22 12.63
N CYS A 98 2.10 6.91 12.44
CA CYS A 98 1.55 5.95 13.38
C CYS A 98 2.66 5.26 14.15
N ALA A 99 2.67 5.46 15.48
CA ALA A 99 3.55 4.73 16.37
C ALA A 99 3.26 3.22 16.31
N SER A 100 4.29 2.40 16.55
CA SER A 100 4.12 0.95 16.62
C SER A 100 3.11 0.58 17.72
N GLY A 101 2.05 -0.15 17.33
CA GLY A 101 0.96 -0.53 18.24
C GLY A 101 -0.13 0.53 18.41
N ALA A 102 -0.12 1.60 17.61
CA ALA A 102 -1.25 2.53 17.58
C ALA A 102 -2.52 1.84 17.06
N ALA A 103 -3.68 2.22 17.60
CA ALA A 103 -4.96 1.67 17.18
C ALA A 103 -5.24 2.01 15.71
N THR A 104 -5.66 1.00 14.96
CA THR A 104 -6.03 1.09 13.56
C THR A 104 -7.54 1.11 13.40
N ILE A 105 -8.04 1.45 12.21
CA ILE A 105 -9.48 1.43 11.96
C ILE A 105 -10.07 0.02 12.16
N GLY A 106 -9.28 -1.03 11.92
CA GLY A 106 -9.65 -2.42 12.18
C GLY A 106 -9.90 -2.73 13.67
N ASP A 107 -9.36 -1.95 14.60
CA ASP A 107 -9.50 -2.18 16.05
C ASP A 107 -10.79 -1.59 16.64
N ILE A 108 -11.51 -0.77 15.87
CA ILE A 108 -12.76 -0.11 16.30
C ILE A 108 -13.79 -1.10 16.88
N PRO A 109 -14.09 -2.26 16.27
CA PRO A 109 -15.04 -3.20 16.85
C PRO A 109 -14.64 -3.65 18.26
N GLN A 110 -13.35 -3.92 18.49
CA GLN A 110 -12.86 -4.30 19.81
C GLN A 110 -12.90 -3.14 20.81
N ILE A 111 -12.65 -1.91 20.34
CA ILE A 111 -12.79 -0.69 21.14
C ILE A 111 -14.23 -0.49 21.59
N LEU A 112 -15.20 -0.61 20.68
CA LEU A 112 -16.63 -0.49 20.98
C LEU A 112 -17.11 -1.61 21.93
N ARG A 113 -16.62 -2.83 21.75
CA ARG A 113 -16.97 -3.96 22.62
C ARG A 113 -16.55 -3.74 24.08
N ARG A 114 -15.41 -3.07 24.30
CA ARG A 114 -14.92 -2.69 25.65
C ARG A 114 -15.76 -1.58 26.29
N LEU A 115 -16.32 -0.67 25.48
CA LEU A 115 -17.24 0.35 25.95
C LEU A 115 -18.60 -0.23 26.37
N THR A 116 -19.12 -1.21 25.62
CA THR A 116 -20.42 -1.82 25.91
C THR A 116 -20.44 -2.68 27.18
N CYS A 117 -19.28 -3.16 27.62
CA CYS A 117 -19.17 -4.08 28.76
C CYS A 117 -18.01 -3.68 29.68
N SER A 118 -18.32 -2.85 30.68
CA SER A 118 -17.74 -2.88 32.04
C SER A 118 -16.24 -2.69 32.30
N GLU A 119 -15.35 -2.39 31.35
CA GLU A 119 -13.93 -2.15 31.71
C GLU A 119 -13.54 -0.67 31.87
N LEU A 120 -14.38 0.25 31.41
CA LEU A 120 -14.00 1.64 31.20
C LEU A 120 -14.85 2.71 31.91
N GLY A 121 -15.79 2.29 32.77
CA GLY A 121 -16.59 3.21 33.60
C GLY A 121 -18.04 2.82 33.86
N GLY A 122 -18.53 1.69 33.34
CA GLY A 122 -19.87 1.17 33.68
C GLY A 122 -19.82 0.35 34.95
N GLY A 123 -20.25 0.93 36.08
CA GLY A 123 -20.43 0.20 37.35
C GLY A 123 -21.38 -1.01 37.24
N ALA A 124 -21.51 -1.76 38.34
CA ALA A 124 -22.13 -3.09 38.48
C ALA A 124 -23.54 -3.35 37.90
N ASN A 125 -24.16 -2.37 37.24
CA ASN A 125 -25.45 -2.47 36.56
C ASN A 125 -25.27 -2.18 35.06
N CYS A 126 -24.53 -3.02 34.34
CA CYS A 126 -24.49 -2.94 32.88
C CYS A 126 -25.80 -3.52 32.32
N ALA A 127 -26.81 -2.67 32.12
CA ALA A 127 -27.95 -3.02 31.27
C ALA A 127 -27.47 -2.92 29.81
N PRO A 128 -27.32 -4.03 29.08
CA PRO A 128 -26.73 -4.03 27.73
C PRO A 128 -27.61 -3.33 26.66
N ALA A 129 -28.73 -2.74 27.05
CA ALA A 129 -29.84 -2.44 26.15
C ALA A 129 -29.72 -1.09 25.42
N ASP A 130 -29.11 -0.06 26.02
CA ASP A 130 -29.20 1.30 25.46
C ASP A 130 -28.10 1.66 24.44
N LEU A 131 -26.88 1.13 24.59
CA LEU A 131 -25.81 1.35 23.59
C LEU A 131 -25.76 0.25 22.51
N SER A 132 -26.14 -0.99 22.85
CA SER A 132 -26.10 -2.10 21.88
C SER A 132 -27.27 -2.10 20.88
N SER A 133 -28.37 -1.40 21.19
CA SER A 133 -29.51 -1.26 20.26
C SER A 133 -29.27 -0.20 19.17
N ALA A 134 -28.36 0.75 19.38
CA ALA A 134 -28.03 1.80 18.42
C ALA A 134 -26.87 1.43 17.47
N ILE A 135 -26.01 0.49 17.87
CA ILE A 135 -24.80 0.13 17.12
C ILE A 135 -24.98 -1.24 16.47
N ASP A 136 -25.08 -1.24 15.14
CA ASP A 136 -25.01 -2.46 14.34
C ASP A 136 -23.55 -2.94 14.27
N TYR A 137 -23.17 -3.79 15.23
CA TYR A 137 -21.80 -4.26 15.38
C TYR A 137 -21.29 -5.02 14.14
N ASP A 138 -22.16 -5.80 13.49
CA ASP A 138 -21.81 -6.57 12.30
C ASP A 138 -21.47 -5.64 11.12
N LYS A 139 -22.27 -4.56 10.95
CA LYS A 139 -21.94 -3.52 9.99
C LYS A 139 -20.63 -2.84 10.32
N VAL A 140 -20.44 -2.40 11.57
CA VAL A 140 -19.19 -1.73 11.98
C VAL A 140 -17.99 -2.62 11.68
N GLN A 141 -18.03 -3.88 12.11
CA GLN A 141 -16.96 -4.85 11.84
C GLN A 141 -16.70 -5.03 10.35
N THR A 142 -17.75 -5.14 9.53
CA THR A 142 -17.62 -5.31 8.08
C THR A 142 -16.99 -4.08 7.43
N TYR A 143 -17.47 -2.87 7.77
CA TYR A 143 -16.94 -1.62 7.22
C TYR A 143 -15.48 -1.38 7.64
N THR A 144 -15.17 -1.55 8.92
CA THR A 144 -13.80 -1.31 9.43
C THR A 144 -12.81 -2.31 8.87
N SER A 145 -13.19 -3.59 8.76
CA SER A 145 -12.36 -4.62 8.13
C SER A 145 -12.14 -4.33 6.66
N SER A 146 -13.16 -3.84 5.95
CA SER A 146 -13.04 -3.48 4.53
C SER A 146 -12.06 -2.33 4.32
N ILE A 147 -12.12 -1.29 5.15
CA ILE A 147 -11.20 -0.16 5.07
C ILE A 147 -9.78 -0.60 5.46
N GLN A 148 -9.63 -1.45 6.47
CA GLN A 148 -8.33 -2.01 6.83
C GLN A 148 -7.73 -2.81 5.67
N ASN A 149 -8.51 -3.62 4.97
CA ASN A 149 -8.04 -4.33 3.78
C ASN A 149 -7.56 -3.37 2.68
N VAL A 150 -8.26 -2.25 2.47
CA VAL A 150 -7.83 -1.21 1.52
C VAL A 150 -6.52 -0.57 1.97
N LEU A 151 -6.39 -0.26 3.26
CA LEU A 151 -5.16 0.28 3.86
C LEU A 151 -3.97 -0.67 3.68
N ASP A 152 -4.17 -1.97 3.88
CA ASP A 152 -3.11 -2.99 3.80
C ASP A 152 -2.56 -3.14 2.37
N ILE A 153 -3.42 -2.99 1.35
CA ILE A 153 -3.01 -3.07 -0.07
C ILE A 153 -2.55 -1.73 -0.65
N PHE A 154 -2.82 -0.61 0.04
CA PHE A 154 -2.55 0.73 -0.47
C PHE A 154 -1.08 0.94 -0.88
N PRO A 155 -0.06 0.58 -0.05
CA PRO A 155 1.33 0.81 -0.40
C PRO A 155 1.77 0.03 -1.65
N GLY A 156 1.28 -1.20 -1.80
CA GLY A 156 1.55 -2.01 -2.99
C GLY A 156 0.92 -1.41 -4.24
N THR A 157 -0.32 -0.94 -4.13
CA THR A 157 -1.05 -0.28 -5.21
C THR A 157 -0.37 1.04 -5.63
N GLU A 158 0.10 1.82 -4.67
CA GLU A 158 0.85 3.06 -4.94
C GLU A 158 2.14 2.80 -5.72
N ARG A 159 2.88 1.75 -5.36
CA ARG A 159 4.10 1.32 -6.05
C ARG A 159 3.84 0.76 -7.45
N LEU A 160 2.67 0.16 -7.68
CA LEU A 160 2.23 -0.30 -8.99
C LEU A 160 1.87 0.88 -9.91
N VAL A 161 1.07 1.81 -9.41
CA VAL A 161 0.65 3.01 -10.17
C VAL A 161 1.84 3.91 -10.50
N SER A 162 2.79 4.05 -9.58
CA SER A 162 4.03 4.81 -9.79
C SER A 162 5.08 4.06 -10.63
N CYS A 163 4.80 2.81 -11.00
CA CYS A 163 5.70 1.89 -11.69
C CYS A 163 6.99 1.56 -10.95
N GLU A 164 7.09 1.92 -9.69
CA GLU A 164 8.25 1.63 -8.87
C GLU A 164 8.48 0.12 -8.78
N LEU A 165 7.42 -0.68 -8.66
CA LEU A 165 7.54 -2.14 -8.56
C LEU A 165 8.21 -2.75 -9.81
N VAL A 166 7.75 -2.35 -11.00
CA VAL A 166 8.29 -2.84 -12.28
C VAL A 166 9.71 -2.32 -12.49
N LYS A 167 9.94 -1.04 -12.21
CA LYS A 167 11.27 -0.43 -12.29
C LYS A 167 12.28 -1.12 -11.39
N ALA A 168 11.91 -1.42 -10.14
CA ALA A 168 12.77 -2.09 -9.19
C ALA A 168 13.13 -3.51 -9.67
N GLY A 169 12.15 -4.27 -10.17
CA GLY A 169 12.41 -5.60 -10.75
C GLY A 169 13.35 -5.54 -11.95
N PHE A 170 13.18 -4.56 -12.85
CA PHE A 170 14.07 -4.41 -14.00
C PHE A 170 15.46 -3.91 -13.62
N ALA A 171 15.56 -3.02 -12.64
CA ALA A 171 16.84 -2.57 -12.11
C ALA A 171 17.64 -3.74 -11.52
N ASP A 172 16.97 -4.64 -10.81
CA ASP A 172 17.60 -5.86 -10.29
C ASP A 172 18.11 -6.78 -11.41
N ILE A 173 17.30 -7.04 -12.44
CA ILE A 173 17.70 -7.86 -13.59
C ILE A 173 18.86 -7.21 -14.35
N VAL A 174 18.80 -5.91 -14.61
CA VAL A 174 19.85 -5.19 -15.34
C VAL A 174 21.15 -5.16 -14.54
N GLY A 175 21.07 -4.90 -13.23
CA GLY A 175 22.25 -4.89 -12.36
C GLY A 175 22.89 -6.26 -12.22
N ASN A 176 22.09 -7.29 -11.98
CA ASN A 176 22.59 -8.61 -11.56
C ASN A 176 22.76 -9.60 -12.71
N GLN A 177 21.96 -9.52 -13.78
CA GLN A 177 21.96 -10.51 -14.86
C GLN A 177 22.61 -9.98 -16.14
N CYS A 178 22.31 -8.74 -16.54
CA CYS A 178 22.79 -8.22 -17.82
C CYS A 178 24.32 -8.03 -17.89
N ALA A 179 24.95 -7.56 -16.80
CA ALA A 179 26.39 -7.37 -16.77
C ALA A 179 27.20 -8.69 -16.83
N PRO A 180 26.88 -9.74 -16.05
CA PRO A 180 27.48 -11.07 -16.22
C PRO A 180 27.24 -11.66 -17.60
N LEU A 181 26.02 -11.53 -18.14
CA LEU A 181 25.68 -12.15 -19.42
C LEU A 181 26.46 -11.52 -20.58
N ARG A 182 26.62 -10.20 -20.59
CA ARG A 182 27.46 -9.49 -21.58
C ARG A 182 28.93 -9.92 -21.50
N ARG A 183 29.46 -10.17 -20.30
CA ARG A 183 30.82 -10.71 -20.11
C ARG A 183 30.93 -12.13 -20.64
N GLY A 184 29.95 -12.98 -20.33
CA GLY A 184 29.85 -14.35 -20.85
C GLY A 184 29.81 -14.38 -22.37
N ALA A 185 28.96 -13.57 -23.00
CA ALA A 185 28.87 -13.46 -24.46
C ALA A 185 30.23 -13.13 -25.10
N ARG A 186 30.94 -12.12 -24.58
CA ARG A 186 32.28 -11.72 -25.06
C ARG A 186 33.32 -12.83 -24.87
N ALA A 187 33.33 -13.51 -23.73
CA ALA A 187 34.26 -14.61 -23.46
C ALA A 187 34.00 -15.80 -24.39
N THR A 188 32.72 -16.13 -24.62
CA THR A 188 32.32 -17.21 -25.54
C THR A 188 32.78 -16.88 -26.95
N TRP A 189 32.62 -15.61 -27.37
CA TRP A 189 33.12 -15.13 -28.66
C TRP A 189 34.64 -15.23 -28.78
N ALA A 190 35.37 -14.78 -27.77
CA ALA A 190 36.83 -14.83 -27.77
C ALA A 190 37.38 -16.27 -27.81
N ALA A 191 36.65 -17.23 -27.22
CA ALA A 191 36.99 -18.65 -27.30
C ALA A 191 36.62 -19.31 -28.64
N LEU A 192 35.78 -18.66 -29.44
CA LEU A 192 35.35 -19.10 -30.77
C LEU A 192 36.13 -18.44 -31.91
N ALA A 193 36.90 -17.38 -31.61
CA ALA A 193 37.78 -16.67 -32.54
C ALA A 193 39.18 -17.28 -32.54
#